data_AF-A0A0N1EGT1-F1
#
_entry.id   AF-A0A0N1EGT1-F1
#
_cell.length_a   1.000
_cell.length_b   1.000
_cell.length_c   1.000
_cell.angle_alpha   90.00
_cell.angle_beta   90.00
_cell.angle_gamma   90.00
#
_symmetry.space_group_name_H-M   'P 1'
#
loop_
_entity.id
_entity.type
_entity.pdbx_description
1 polymer ?
#
loop_
_entity_poly.entity_id
_entity_poly.type
_entity_poly.pdbx_seq_one_letter_code
_entity_poly.pdbx_strand_id
1 'polypeptide(L)'
;MKLIILPQKTQYDEKIFLFDENMAVCENGKILYYDNLGHLHGTNYECILDSITENTPAEEIKKKIINLENILIDFFIVNLIENTINNERFDLIDEDTISYKGFLINLETLEIRGSAIELKSKDEIEAYFEANKMLYSPEGEVQKSIKAIIQAVYRQNIDNFVDYEFLRNFLEERL
;
A
#
# COMPACT_ATOMS: atom_id res chain seq x y z
N MET A 1 9.81 9.95 21.99
CA MET A 1 10.76 8.84 22.25
C MET A 1 11.72 8.72 21.07
N LYS A 2 13.00 8.37 21.29
CA LYS A 2 13.89 7.95 20.18
C LYS A 2 13.65 6.48 19.87
N LEU A 3 13.79 6.09 18.61
CA LEU A 3 13.62 4.71 18.20
C LEU A 3 14.75 3.83 18.73
N ILE A 4 14.44 2.57 19.01
CA ILE A 4 15.43 1.56 19.39
C ILE A 4 15.58 0.60 18.21
N ILE A 5 16.80 0.47 17.70
CA ILE A 5 17.10 -0.48 16.62
C ILE A 5 17.07 -1.90 17.21
N LEU A 6 16.28 -2.78 16.61
CA LEU A 6 16.25 -4.18 16.98
C LEU A 6 17.43 -4.93 16.34
N PRO A 7 17.95 -5.98 17.01
CA PRO A 7 19.04 -6.79 16.45
C PRO A 7 18.59 -7.65 15.26
N GLN A 8 17.28 -7.84 15.09
CA GLN A 8 16.67 -8.60 14.00
C GLN A 8 16.47 -7.70 12.78
N LYS A 9 16.50 -8.31 11.60
CA LYS A 9 16.20 -7.67 10.32
C LYS A 9 15.13 -8.45 9.58
N THR A 10 14.51 -7.83 8.59
CA THR A 10 13.59 -8.53 7.68
C THR A 10 14.36 -9.49 6.77
N GLN A 11 13.63 -10.35 6.04
CA GLN A 11 14.22 -11.23 5.02
C GLN A 11 14.92 -10.49 3.88
N TYR A 12 14.64 -9.19 3.72
CA TYR A 12 15.23 -8.30 2.73
C TYR A 12 16.36 -7.43 3.32
N ASP A 13 16.87 -7.80 4.50
CA ASP A 13 17.94 -7.10 5.24
C ASP A 13 17.57 -5.68 5.74
N GLU A 14 16.27 -5.37 5.80
CA GLU A 14 15.77 -4.08 6.30
C GLU A 14 15.84 -4.03 7.82
N LYS A 15 16.21 -2.87 8.37
CA LYS A 15 16.21 -2.67 9.82
C LYS A 15 14.79 -2.55 10.36
N ILE A 16 14.65 -2.94 11.62
CA ILE A 16 13.41 -2.85 12.38
C ILE A 16 13.67 -1.93 13.59
N PHE A 17 12.77 -0.99 13.80
CA PHE A 17 12.85 0.01 14.86
C PHE A 17 11.66 -0.12 15.80
N LEU A 18 11.93 -0.31 17.08
CA LEU A 18 10.92 -0.25 18.12
C LEU A 18 10.56 1.22 18.40
N PHE A 19 9.28 1.56 18.28
CA PHE A 19 8.78 2.92 18.48
C PHE A 19 7.75 3.02 19.62
N ASP A 20 7.32 1.89 20.17
CA ASP A 20 6.54 1.74 21.40
C ASP A 20 6.84 0.39 22.06
N GLU A 21 6.27 0.09 23.23
CA GLU A 21 6.61 -1.10 24.02
C GLU A 21 6.44 -2.42 23.25
N ASN A 22 5.36 -2.54 22.47
CA ASN A 22 4.99 -3.73 21.71
C ASN A 22 4.89 -3.47 20.20
N MET A 23 5.25 -2.29 19.71
CA MET A 23 5.12 -1.91 18.30
C MET A 23 6.44 -1.51 17.67
N ALA A 24 6.66 -2.02 16.45
CA ALA A 24 7.86 -1.76 15.68
C ALA A 24 7.54 -1.39 14.23
N VAL A 25 8.48 -0.74 13.57
CA VAL A 25 8.37 -0.31 12.18
C VAL A 25 9.63 -0.69 11.41
N CYS A 26 9.47 -1.19 10.19
CA CYS A 26 10.57 -1.46 9.27
C CYS A 26 11.03 -0.17 8.56
N GLU A 27 12.24 -0.17 7.99
CA GLU A 27 12.73 0.93 7.14
C GLU A 27 11.78 1.27 5.99
N ASN A 28 11.08 0.27 5.44
CA ASN A 28 10.10 0.42 4.37
C ASN A 28 8.69 0.85 4.84
N GLY A 29 8.51 1.15 6.14
CA GLY A 29 7.22 1.59 6.67
C GLY A 29 6.32 0.49 7.25
N LYS A 30 6.61 -0.79 7.01
CA LYS A 30 5.75 -1.88 7.51
C LYS A 30 5.63 -1.85 9.04
N ILE A 31 4.40 -1.87 9.55
CA ILE A 31 4.13 -1.93 11.00
C ILE A 31 4.07 -3.39 11.47
N LEU A 32 4.76 -3.64 12.57
CA LEU A 32 4.87 -4.92 13.25
C LEU A 32 4.44 -4.78 14.71
N TYR A 33 4.02 -5.89 15.33
CA TYR A 33 3.74 -5.92 16.76
C TYR A 33 4.27 -7.19 17.43
N TYR A 34 4.57 -7.09 18.72
CA TYR A 34 4.96 -8.22 19.56
C TYR A 34 3.75 -8.83 20.25
N ASP A 35 3.61 -10.16 20.17
CA ASP A 35 2.64 -10.90 20.98
C ASP A 35 3.03 -11.02 22.46
N ASN A 36 2.13 -11.53 23.30
CA ASN A 36 2.40 -11.79 24.73
C ASN A 36 3.54 -12.80 24.99
N LEU A 37 3.96 -13.55 23.97
CA LEU A 37 5.08 -14.48 24.02
C LEU A 37 6.39 -13.87 23.51
N GLY A 38 6.36 -12.61 23.05
CA GLY A 38 7.51 -11.90 22.51
C GLY A 38 7.82 -12.23 21.05
N HIS A 39 6.88 -12.83 20.30
CA HIS A 39 7.05 -13.03 18.86
C HIS A 39 6.57 -11.82 18.06
N LEU A 40 7.32 -11.48 17.02
CA LEU A 40 7.03 -10.35 16.16
C LEU A 40 6.14 -10.78 14.98
N HIS A 41 5.03 -10.06 14.76
CA HIS A 41 4.03 -10.35 13.74
C HIS A 41 3.88 -9.19 12.77
N GLY A 42 3.62 -9.52 11.50
CA GLY A 42 3.27 -8.53 10.48
C GLY A 42 1.83 -8.05 10.63
N THR A 43 1.58 -6.79 10.29
CA THR A 43 0.23 -6.22 10.23
C THR A 43 -0.12 -5.76 8.82
N ASN A 44 -1.39 -5.40 8.63
CA ASN A 44 -1.89 -4.73 7.43
C ASN A 44 -1.78 -3.19 7.53
N TYR A 45 -0.96 -2.68 8.46
CA TYR A 45 -0.70 -1.26 8.63
C TYR A 45 0.68 -0.88 8.11
N GLU A 46 0.78 0.34 7.61
CA GLU A 46 2.01 0.88 7.00
C GLU A 46 2.19 2.34 7.42
N CYS A 47 3.42 2.74 7.72
CA CYS A 47 3.81 4.12 7.93
C CYS A 47 4.33 4.70 6.61
N ILE A 48 3.69 5.76 6.13
CA ILE A 48 3.99 6.35 4.81
C ILE A 48 5.01 7.49 4.87
N LEU A 49 5.92 7.45 5.83
CA LEU A 49 7.04 8.40 5.87
C LEU A 49 8.09 8.02 4.81
N ASP A 50 8.57 9.01 4.06
CA ASP A 50 9.54 8.82 2.98
C ASP A 50 10.85 8.13 3.43
N SER A 51 11.24 8.33 4.69
CA SER A 51 12.44 7.71 5.24
C SER A 51 12.30 7.47 6.74
N ILE A 52 12.42 6.20 7.13
CA ILE A 52 12.40 5.79 8.53
C ILE A 52 13.80 5.34 8.92
N THR A 53 14.38 6.03 9.89
CA THR A 53 15.71 5.76 10.43
C THR A 53 15.66 5.80 11.96
N GLU A 54 16.75 5.39 12.62
CA GLU A 54 16.91 5.48 14.08
C GLU A 54 16.69 6.89 14.66
N ASN A 55 16.78 7.93 13.82
CA ASN A 55 16.56 9.32 14.22
C ASN A 55 15.14 9.82 13.97
N THR A 56 14.30 9.06 13.26
CA THR A 56 12.91 9.43 12.99
C THR A 56 12.13 9.49 14.31
N PRO A 57 11.43 10.59 14.62
CA PRO A 57 10.66 10.67 15.87
C PRO A 57 9.49 9.67 15.90
N ALA A 58 9.34 8.92 16.99
CA ALA A 58 8.24 7.97 17.15
C ALA A 58 6.85 8.61 16.94
N GLU A 59 6.68 9.86 17.38
CA GLU A 59 5.42 10.61 17.20
C GLU A 59 5.09 10.93 15.74
N GLU A 60 6.10 11.04 14.87
CA GLU A 60 5.86 11.23 13.44
C GLU A 60 5.39 9.93 12.80
N ILE A 61 5.99 8.80 13.18
CA ILE A 61 5.53 7.47 12.75
C ILE A 61 4.07 7.27 13.14
N LYS A 62 3.73 7.46 14.42
CA LYS A 62 2.36 7.28 14.95
C LYS A 62 1.30 8.08 14.18
N LYS A 63 1.64 9.28 13.70
CA LYS A 63 0.73 10.16 12.94
C LYS A 63 0.59 9.80 11.46
N LYS A 64 1.44 8.92 10.95
CA LYS A 64 1.56 8.58 9.52
C LYS A 64 1.24 7.13 9.22
N ILE A 65 0.62 6.42 10.16
CA ILE A 65 0.14 5.05 9.96
C ILE A 65 -1.18 5.07 9.19
N ILE A 66 -1.28 4.22 8.18
CA ILE A 66 -2.49 3.95 7.40
C ILE A 66 -2.88 2.47 7.52
N ASN A 67 -4.16 2.16 7.29
CA ASN A 67 -4.65 0.77 7.16
C ASN A 67 -4.74 0.41 5.67
N LEU A 68 -3.96 -0.56 5.21
CA LEU A 68 -3.94 -1.00 3.82
C LEU A 68 -5.25 -1.65 3.35
N GLU A 69 -6.10 -2.11 4.27
CA GLU A 69 -7.41 -2.69 3.95
C GLU A 69 -8.49 -1.63 3.71
N ASN A 70 -8.28 -0.40 4.17
CA ASN A 70 -9.33 0.61 4.21
C ASN A 70 -8.81 2.00 3.82
N ILE A 71 -7.98 2.13 2.79
CA ILE A 71 -7.44 3.43 2.36
C ILE A 71 -8.58 4.26 1.75
N LEU A 72 -8.79 5.48 2.25
CA LEU A 72 -9.78 6.42 1.75
C LEU A 72 -9.11 7.49 0.91
N ILE A 73 -9.54 7.60 -0.35
CA ILE A 73 -9.09 8.61 -1.30
C ILE A 73 -10.31 9.23 -1.96
N ASP A 74 -10.50 10.53 -1.76
CA ASP A 74 -11.73 11.25 -2.08
C ASP A 74 -12.96 10.59 -1.43
N PHE A 75 -13.64 9.70 -2.16
CA PHE A 75 -14.81 8.93 -1.70
C PHE A 75 -14.70 7.43 -2.03
N PHE A 76 -13.51 6.98 -2.42
CA PHE A 76 -13.22 5.59 -2.73
C PHE A 76 -12.52 4.93 -1.54
N ILE A 77 -13.02 3.75 -1.16
CA ILE A 77 -12.37 2.88 -0.20
C ILE A 77 -11.58 1.84 -0.98
N VAL A 78 -10.27 1.87 -0.86
CA VAL A 78 -9.32 0.97 -1.52
C VAL A 78 -8.73 0.00 -0.50
N ASN A 79 -8.83 -1.29 -0.79
CA ASN A 79 -8.19 -2.37 -0.05
C ASN A 79 -7.03 -2.91 -0.90
N LEU A 80 -5.80 -2.64 -0.50
CA LEU A 80 -4.58 -3.12 -1.17
C LEU A 80 -4.17 -4.54 -0.75
N ILE A 81 -4.81 -5.10 0.29
CA ILE A 81 -4.58 -6.50 0.71
C ILE A 81 -5.39 -7.46 -0.18
N GLU A 82 -6.65 -7.09 -0.46
CA GLU A 82 -7.57 -7.89 -1.27
C GLU A 82 -7.69 -7.39 -2.73
N ASN A 83 -7.00 -6.30 -3.06
CA ASN A 83 -7.07 -5.62 -4.36
C ASN A 83 -8.50 -5.25 -4.76
N THR A 84 -9.19 -4.49 -3.92
CA THR A 84 -10.54 -3.99 -4.21
C THR A 84 -10.66 -2.48 -4.06
N ILE A 85 -11.58 -1.88 -4.81
CA ILE A 85 -12.02 -0.49 -4.68
C ILE A 85 -13.54 -0.47 -4.61
N ASN A 86 -14.13 0.07 -3.54
CA ASN A 86 -15.57 0.03 -3.29
C ASN A 86 -16.20 -1.38 -3.50
N ASN A 87 -15.48 -2.43 -3.06
CA ASN A 87 -15.80 -3.85 -3.24
C ASN A 87 -15.71 -4.40 -4.68
N GLU A 88 -15.22 -3.62 -5.64
CA GLU A 88 -14.91 -4.09 -6.98
C GLU A 88 -13.44 -4.47 -7.08
N ARG A 89 -13.16 -5.66 -7.59
CA ARG A 89 -11.79 -6.18 -7.70
C ARG A 89 -11.01 -5.49 -8.82
N PHE A 90 -9.75 -5.18 -8.54
CA PHE A 90 -8.71 -4.95 -9.54
C PHE A 90 -7.63 -6.02 -9.39
N ASP A 91 -6.83 -6.24 -10.42
CA ASP A 91 -5.77 -7.25 -10.40
C ASP A 91 -4.42 -6.59 -10.61
N LEU A 92 -3.44 -6.95 -9.79
CA LEU A 92 -2.03 -6.66 -10.03
C LEU A 92 -1.51 -7.72 -11.01
N ILE A 93 -1.26 -7.33 -12.25
CA ILE A 93 -0.79 -8.24 -13.29
C ILE A 93 0.71 -8.51 -13.13
N ASP A 94 1.44 -7.45 -12.80
CA ASP A 94 2.86 -7.46 -12.43
C ASP A 94 3.15 -6.29 -11.48
N GLU A 95 4.43 -5.99 -11.23
CA GLU A 95 4.87 -4.93 -10.33
C GLU A 95 4.39 -3.53 -10.77
N ASP A 96 4.19 -3.34 -12.08
CA ASP A 96 3.95 -2.03 -12.69
C ASP A 96 2.58 -1.94 -13.37
N THR A 97 1.80 -3.03 -13.44
CA THR A 97 0.58 -3.07 -14.25
C THR A 97 -0.64 -3.52 -13.45
N ILE A 98 -1.71 -2.72 -13.54
CA ILE A 98 -3.01 -3.01 -12.94
C ILE A 98 -4.05 -3.26 -14.02
N SER A 99 -4.91 -4.25 -13.81
CA SER A 99 -6.13 -4.48 -14.58
C SER A 99 -7.36 -4.09 -13.77
N TYR A 100 -8.22 -3.24 -14.34
CA TYR A 100 -9.48 -2.83 -13.70
C TYR A 100 -10.52 -2.42 -14.74
N LYS A 101 -11.75 -2.97 -14.63
CA LYS A 101 -12.90 -2.64 -15.49
C LYS A 101 -12.59 -2.63 -17.01
N GLY A 102 -11.79 -3.59 -17.46
CA GLY A 102 -11.43 -3.70 -18.88
C GLY A 102 -10.36 -2.71 -19.32
N PHE A 103 -9.61 -2.12 -18.38
CA PHE A 103 -8.46 -1.28 -18.65
C PHE A 103 -7.20 -1.91 -18.06
N LEU A 104 -6.09 -1.75 -18.79
CA LEU A 104 -4.73 -1.95 -18.28
C LEU A 104 -4.13 -0.58 -17.98
N ILE A 105 -3.54 -0.45 -16.80
CA ILE A 105 -2.91 0.77 -16.29
C ILE A 105 -1.46 0.46 -15.99
N ASN A 106 -0.54 1.12 -16.69
CA ASN A 106 0.88 1.07 -16.37
C ASN A 106 1.17 2.15 -15.30
N LEU A 107 1.65 1.74 -14.14
CA LEU A 107 1.90 2.58 -12.98
C LEU A 107 3.11 3.49 -13.16
N GLU A 108 4.14 3.06 -13.88
CA GLU A 108 5.34 3.87 -14.13
C GLU A 108 5.06 5.04 -15.08
N THR A 109 4.36 4.77 -16.17
CA THR A 109 4.08 5.74 -17.25
C THR A 109 2.73 6.43 -17.09
N LEU A 110 1.84 5.90 -16.24
CA LEU A 110 0.44 6.29 -16.09
C LEU A 110 -0.39 6.16 -17.37
N GLU A 111 0.07 5.37 -18.34
CA GLU A 111 -0.68 5.07 -19.55
C GLU A 111 -1.86 4.13 -19.25
N ILE A 112 -3.02 4.44 -19.83
CA ILE A 112 -4.25 3.65 -19.69
C ILE A 112 -4.67 3.16 -21.09
N ARG A 113 -4.90 1.86 -21.23
CA ARG A 113 -5.37 1.23 -22.47
C ARG A 113 -6.56 0.33 -22.18
N GLY A 114 -7.47 0.16 -23.13
CA GLY A 114 -8.48 -0.89 -23.04
C GLY A 114 -7.79 -2.27 -23.05
N SER A 115 -8.28 -3.25 -22.31
CA SER A 115 -7.64 -4.56 -22.22
C SER A 115 -8.06 -5.48 -23.39
N ALA A 116 -7.08 -6.13 -24.01
CA ALA A 116 -7.32 -7.39 -24.71
C ALA A 116 -7.24 -8.50 -23.65
N ILE A 117 -8.35 -9.21 -23.41
CA ILE A 117 -8.53 -10.15 -22.29
C ILE A 117 -7.53 -11.34 -22.30
N GLU A 118 -6.71 -11.48 -23.35
CA GLU A 118 -5.87 -12.66 -23.58
C GLU A 118 -4.35 -12.45 -23.39
N LEU A 119 -3.88 -11.28 -22.94
CA LEU A 119 -2.44 -11.05 -22.73
C LEU A 119 -1.96 -11.80 -21.47
N LYS A 120 -0.93 -12.63 -21.59
CA LYS A 120 -0.44 -13.51 -20.51
C LYS A 120 1.00 -13.27 -20.10
N SER A 121 1.76 -12.48 -20.86
CA SER A 121 3.17 -12.19 -20.57
C SER A 121 3.47 -10.69 -20.59
N LYS A 122 4.51 -10.28 -19.85
CA LYS A 122 4.97 -8.88 -19.80
C LYS A 122 5.33 -8.35 -21.19
N ASP A 123 6.03 -9.14 -22.00
CA ASP A 123 6.38 -8.79 -23.39
C ASP A 123 5.13 -8.55 -24.25
N GLU A 124 4.07 -9.34 -24.09
CA GLU A 124 2.80 -9.15 -24.81
C GLU A 124 2.06 -7.89 -24.35
N ILE A 125 2.13 -7.56 -23.05
CA ILE A 125 1.55 -6.35 -22.47
C ILE A 125 2.29 -5.12 -22.99
N GLU A 126 3.63 -5.09 -22.91
CA GLU A 126 4.46 -3.99 -23.43
C GLU A 126 4.26 -3.82 -24.94
N ALA A 127 4.29 -4.91 -25.71
CA ALA A 127 4.01 -4.86 -27.14
C ALA A 127 2.60 -4.34 -27.44
N TYR A 128 1.61 -4.64 -26.58
CA TYR A 128 0.26 -4.10 -26.70
C TYR A 128 0.21 -2.59 -26.46
N PHE A 129 0.92 -2.07 -25.45
CA PHE A 129 1.08 -0.64 -25.20
C PHE A 129 1.75 0.08 -26.39
N GLU A 130 2.81 -0.51 -26.95
CA GLU A 130 3.54 0.04 -28.11
C GLU A 130 2.71 0.01 -29.41
N ALA A 131 2.01 -1.09 -29.68
CA ALA A 131 1.25 -1.30 -30.91
C ALA A 131 -0.07 -0.51 -30.94
N ASN A 132 -0.74 -0.36 -29.79
CA ASN A 132 -2.05 0.28 -29.69
C ASN A 132 -1.95 1.70 -29.14
N LYS A 133 -1.45 2.62 -29.98
CA LYS A 133 -1.40 4.05 -29.65
C LYS A 133 -2.75 4.72 -29.41
N MET A 134 -3.89 4.06 -29.70
CA MET A 134 -5.21 4.59 -29.33
C MET A 134 -5.46 4.44 -27.82
N LEU A 135 -5.42 5.57 -27.12
CA LEU A 135 -5.84 5.70 -25.72
C LEU A 135 -7.36 5.64 -25.69
N TYR A 136 -7.93 4.54 -25.18
CA TYR A 136 -9.29 4.59 -24.66
C TYR A 136 -9.21 5.26 -23.29
N SER A 137 -9.69 6.50 -23.20
CA SER A 137 -9.78 7.19 -21.92
C SER A 137 -11.00 6.66 -21.16
N PRO A 138 -10.83 6.13 -19.93
CA PRO A 138 -11.97 5.86 -19.06
C PRO A 138 -12.70 7.18 -18.80
N GLU A 139 -14.03 7.14 -18.76
CA GLU A 139 -14.87 8.31 -18.49
C GLU A 139 -15.60 8.18 -17.14
N GLY A 140 -15.94 9.32 -16.55
CA GLY A 140 -16.78 9.39 -15.35
C GLY A 140 -16.19 8.70 -14.13
N GLU A 141 -16.99 7.86 -13.46
CA GLU A 141 -16.59 7.18 -12.22
C GLU A 141 -15.42 6.22 -12.42
N VAL A 142 -15.30 5.56 -13.59
CA VAL A 142 -14.19 4.63 -13.84
C VAL A 142 -12.84 5.34 -13.81
N GLN A 143 -12.75 6.54 -14.40
CA GLN A 143 -11.55 7.34 -14.37
C GLN A 143 -11.16 7.74 -12.93
N LYS A 144 -12.16 8.13 -12.12
CA LYS A 144 -11.93 8.50 -10.73
C LYS A 144 -11.50 7.31 -9.89
N SER A 145 -12.10 6.13 -10.10
CA SER A 145 -11.68 4.89 -9.45
C SER A 145 -10.24 4.51 -9.80
N ILE A 146 -9.86 4.58 -11.08
CA ILE A 146 -8.48 4.31 -11.52
C ILE A 146 -7.51 5.28 -10.85
N LYS A 147 -7.84 6.58 -10.84
CA LYS A 147 -7.02 7.58 -10.14
C LYS A 147 -6.86 7.24 -8.65
N ALA A 148 -7.94 6.85 -7.97
CA ALA A 148 -7.90 6.45 -6.57
C ALA A 148 -7.04 5.19 -6.34
N ILE A 149 -7.12 4.18 -7.22
CA ILE A 149 -6.24 3.00 -7.15
C ILE A 149 -4.77 3.42 -7.26
N ILE A 150 -4.42 4.22 -8.28
CA ILE A 150 -3.04 4.70 -8.49
C ILE A 150 -2.54 5.47 -7.26
N GLN A 151 -3.35 6.39 -6.75
CA GLN A 151 -3.02 7.17 -5.56
C GLN A 151 -2.85 6.29 -4.32
N ALA A 152 -3.67 5.25 -4.14
CA ALA A 152 -3.53 4.30 -3.04
C ALA A 152 -2.22 3.51 -3.16
N VAL A 153 -1.90 3.00 -4.36
CA VAL A 153 -0.65 2.26 -4.63
C VAL A 153 0.57 3.11 -4.35
N TYR A 154 0.56 4.38 -4.73
CA TYR A 154 1.66 5.31 -4.44
C TYR A 154 1.60 5.98 -3.07
N ARG A 155 0.60 5.65 -2.24
CA ARG A 155 0.36 6.26 -0.92
C ARG A 155 0.21 7.79 -0.96
N GLN A 156 -0.37 8.31 -2.03
CA GLN A 156 -0.53 9.75 -2.26
C GLN A 156 -1.96 10.22 -1.98
N ASN A 157 -2.10 11.41 -1.38
CA ASN A 157 -3.41 12.04 -1.09
C ASN A 157 -4.35 11.13 -0.28
N ILE A 158 -3.79 10.44 0.71
CA ILE A 158 -4.56 9.61 1.65
C ILE A 158 -5.05 10.51 2.79
N ASP A 159 -6.35 10.46 3.06
CA ASP A 159 -6.99 11.30 4.08
C ASP A 159 -7.24 10.56 5.41
N ASN A 160 -7.14 9.23 5.44
CA ASN A 160 -7.55 8.42 6.58
C ASN A 160 -6.37 7.79 7.37
N PHE A 161 -5.63 8.62 8.07
CA PHE A 161 -4.65 8.13 9.04
C PHE A 161 -5.34 7.42 10.20
N VAL A 162 -4.72 6.33 10.66
CA VAL A 162 -5.24 5.52 11.76
C VAL A 162 -4.94 6.24 13.07
N ASP A 163 -5.94 6.33 13.95
CA ASP A 163 -5.72 6.77 15.32
C ASP A 163 -4.83 5.76 16.05
N TYR A 164 -3.70 6.25 16.57
CA TYR A 164 -2.69 5.37 17.14
C TYR A 164 -3.16 4.66 18.42
N GLU A 165 -3.93 5.34 19.27
CA GLU A 165 -4.42 4.75 20.51
C GLU A 165 -5.45 3.65 20.22
N PHE A 166 -6.32 3.87 19.21
CA PHE A 166 -7.19 2.83 18.68
C PHE A 166 -6.39 1.63 18.16
N LEU A 167 -5.35 1.87 17.35
CA LEU A 167 -4.50 0.80 16.82
C LEU A 167 -3.82 0.00 17.93
N ARG A 168 -3.24 0.68 18.91
CA ARG A 168 -2.56 0.03 20.04
C ARG A 168 -3.52 -0.89 20.78
N ASN A 169 -4.70 -0.39 21.14
CA ASN A 169 -5.71 -1.18 21.85
C ASN A 169 -6.22 -2.36 21.00
N PHE A 170 -6.44 -2.15 19.71
CA PHE A 170 -6.89 -3.21 18.79
C PHE A 170 -5.86 -4.34 18.66
N LEU A 171 -4.57 -4.02 18.63
CA LEU A 171 -3.51 -5.02 18.58
C LEU A 171 -3.30 -5.68 19.94
N GLU A 172 -3.46 -4.95 21.05
CA GLU A 172 -3.40 -5.48 22.42
C GLU A 172 -4.50 -6.52 22.70
N GLU A 173 -5.71 -6.31 22.20
CA GLU A 173 -6.81 -7.28 22.31
C GLU A 173 -6.54 -8.59 21.54
N ARG A 174 -5.55 -8.60 20.65
CA ARG A 174 -5.10 -9.77 19.88
C ARG A 174 -3.89 -10.48 20.50
N LEU A 175 -3.35 -9.99 21.62
CA LEU A 175 -2.26 -10.57 22.39
C LEU A 175 -2.77 -11.64 23.38
#